data_AF-A0A2N1APM0-F1
#
_entry.id   AF-A0A2N1APM0-F1
#
_cell.length_a   1.000
_cell.length_b   1.000
_cell.length_c   1.000
_cell.angle_alpha   90.00
_cell.angle_beta   90.00
_cell.angle_gamma   90.00
#
_symmetry.space_group_name_H-M   'P 1'
#
loop_
_entity.id
_entity.type
_entity.pdbx_description
1 polymer ?
#
loop_
_entity_poly.entity_id
_entity_poly.type
_entity_poly.pdbx_seq_one_letter_code
_entity_poly.pdbx_strand_id
1 'polypeptide(L)'
;MELTKFDGFAICSDIVTGSHGDFMITVLLGHDPDVTPNCFDTYSGSDKETWAENKWFFGMLKAKVELKVGSQSVLLDDVAAVLGGIEVNKTGNNAHLDVQARALAQDALERGIEIVEQIKTAA
;
A
#
# COMPACT_ATOMS: atom_id res chain seq x y z
N MET A 1 -8.59 -2.96 11.82
CA MET A 1 -7.25 -2.49 12.22
C MET A 1 -7.12 -1.01 11.88
N GLU A 2 -6.36 -0.24 12.65
CA GLU A 2 -5.99 1.14 12.32
C GLU A 2 -4.55 1.19 11.78
N LEU A 3 -4.31 2.04 10.78
CA LEU A 3 -2.98 2.33 10.24
C LEU A 3 -2.59 3.76 10.61
N THR A 4 -1.28 4.03 10.68
CA THR A 4 -0.77 5.39 10.51
C THR A 4 -1.20 5.94 9.15
N LYS A 5 -1.19 7.26 9.00
CA LYS A 5 -1.62 7.92 7.75
C LYS A 5 -0.43 8.40 6.95
N PHE A 6 -0.62 8.52 5.64
CA PHE A 6 0.31 9.28 4.82
C PHE A 6 0.21 10.77 5.16
N ASP A 7 1.31 11.48 4.97
CA ASP A 7 1.33 12.92 5.10
C ASP A 7 0.49 13.59 3.99
N GLY A 8 0.15 14.87 4.19
CA GLY A 8 -0.61 15.65 3.21
C GLY A 8 0.08 15.73 1.84
N PHE A 9 1.40 15.55 1.80
CA PHE A 9 2.18 15.35 0.60
C PHE A 9 3.00 14.06 0.76
N ALA A 10 2.77 13.08 -0.11
CA ALA A 10 3.38 11.76 -0.02
C ALA A 10 4.52 11.61 -1.03
N ILE A 11 5.54 10.86 -0.67
CA ILE A 11 6.70 10.57 -1.52
C ILE A 11 6.94 9.06 -1.61
N CYS A 12 7.66 8.65 -2.66
CA CYS A 12 8.10 7.26 -2.78
C CYS A 12 8.95 6.87 -1.56
N SER A 13 8.72 5.66 -1.06
CA SER A 13 9.26 5.09 0.18
C SER A 13 8.56 5.50 1.46
N ASP A 14 7.51 6.32 1.41
CA ASP A 14 6.63 6.52 2.56
C ASP A 14 6.00 5.19 2.98
N ILE A 15 5.88 5.02 4.29
CA ILE A 15 5.29 3.83 4.89
C ILE A 15 4.15 4.21 5.81
N VAL A 16 3.12 3.38 5.79
CA VAL A 16 2.13 3.33 6.86
C VAL A 16 2.11 1.97 7.50
N THR A 17 1.92 1.93 8.81
CA THR A 17 1.99 0.69 9.59
C THR A 17 0.78 0.56 10.49
N GLY A 18 0.44 -0.68 10.80
CA GLY A 18 -0.54 -1.01 11.83
C GLY A 18 -0.27 -2.39 12.40
N SER A 19 -0.99 -2.71 13.46
CA SER A 19 -0.88 -4.01 14.12
C SER A 19 -2.25 -4.60 14.42
N HIS A 20 -2.30 -5.93 14.44
CA HIS A 20 -3.47 -6.69 14.83
C HIS A 20 -3.03 -7.97 15.55
N GLY A 21 -3.15 -7.99 16.88
CA GLY A 21 -2.61 -9.08 17.69
C GLY A 21 -1.09 -9.22 17.49
N ASP A 22 -0.64 -10.41 17.10
CA ASP A 22 0.76 -10.70 16.81
C ASP A 22 1.19 -10.31 15.38
N PHE A 23 0.28 -9.81 14.55
CA PHE A 23 0.58 -9.39 13.18
C PHE A 23 0.96 -7.90 13.14
N MET A 24 2.06 -7.60 12.46
CA MET A 24 2.45 -6.26 12.03
C MET A 24 2.24 -6.15 10.52
N ILE A 25 1.59 -5.09 10.07
CA ILE A 25 1.33 -4.84 8.66
C ILE A 25 2.02 -3.53 8.28
N THR A 26 2.80 -3.58 7.20
CA THR A 26 3.46 -2.41 6.62
C THR A 26 3.00 -2.25 5.18
N VAL A 27 2.51 -1.06 4.84
CA VAL A 27 2.21 -0.68 3.45
C VAL A 27 3.22 0.35 3.00
N LEU A 28 3.97 0.01 1.95
CA LEU A 28 4.98 0.86 1.32
C LEU A 28 4.41 1.52 0.07
N LEU A 29 4.58 2.84 -0.05
CA LEU A 29 4.34 3.57 -1.29
C LEU A 29 5.59 3.53 -2.18
N GLY A 30 5.43 3.09 -3.42
CA GLY A 30 6.45 3.18 -4.47
C GLY A 30 5.92 3.92 -5.70
N HIS A 31 6.79 4.11 -6.68
CA HIS A 31 6.41 4.58 -8.01
C HIS A 31 5.86 3.42 -8.84
N ASP A 32 4.79 3.65 -9.58
CA ASP A 32 4.30 2.73 -10.61
C ASP A 32 4.93 3.08 -11.97
N PRO A 33 5.93 2.31 -12.46
CA PRO A 33 6.64 2.64 -13.69
C PRO A 33 5.82 2.37 -14.96
N ASP A 34 4.76 1.57 -14.87
CA ASP A 34 4.03 1.07 -16.03
C ASP A 34 2.81 1.96 -16.37
N VAL A 35 2.48 2.89 -15.48
CA VAL A 35 1.29 3.73 -15.60
C VAL A 35 1.69 5.18 -15.85
N THR A 36 1.13 5.75 -16.93
CA THR A 36 1.26 7.17 -17.26
C THR A 36 -0.12 7.75 -17.57
N PRO A 37 -0.30 9.09 -17.53
CA PRO A 37 -1.59 9.67 -17.87
C PRO A 37 -1.96 9.45 -19.35
N ASN A 38 -1.01 9.02 -20.20
CA ASN A 38 -1.27 8.67 -21.60
C ASN A 38 -1.89 7.28 -21.77
N CYS A 39 -1.92 6.46 -20.73
CA CYS A 39 -2.60 5.17 -20.73
C CYS A 39 -4.13 5.32 -20.71
N PHE A 40 -4.66 6.54 -20.50
CA PHE A 40 -6.10 6.80 -20.35
C PHE A 40 -6.51 8.07 -21.10
N ASP A 41 -7.68 8.04 -21.74
CA ASP A 41 -8.23 9.18 -22.48
C ASP A 41 -8.87 10.26 -21.57
N THR A 42 -8.96 9.98 -20.27
CA THR A 42 -9.64 10.83 -19.28
C THR A 42 -8.79 12.01 -18.78
N TYR A 43 -7.48 11.99 -19.00
CA TYR A 43 -6.58 13.04 -18.53
C TYR A 43 -6.50 14.21 -19.51
N SER A 44 -6.67 15.43 -18.98
CA SER A 44 -6.53 16.65 -19.75
C SER A 44 -5.07 16.95 -20.12
N GLY A 45 -4.84 17.87 -21.05
CA GLY A 45 -3.50 18.37 -21.36
C GLY A 45 -2.78 18.95 -20.13
N SER A 46 -3.50 19.67 -19.28
CA SER A 46 -2.95 20.23 -18.04
C SER A 46 -2.58 19.16 -17.01
N ASP A 47 -3.33 18.06 -16.92
CA ASP A 47 -2.96 16.93 -16.06
C ASP A 47 -1.63 16.31 -16.52
N LYS A 48 -1.46 16.14 -17.84
CA LYS A 48 -0.25 15.60 -18.45
C LYS A 48 0.96 16.52 -18.26
N GLU A 49 0.77 17.83 -18.39
CA GLU A 49 1.83 18.83 -18.14
C GLU A 49 2.27 18.80 -16.67
N THR A 50 1.33 18.86 -15.72
CA THR A 50 1.66 18.86 -14.29
C THR A 50 2.28 17.53 -13.84
N TRP A 51 1.90 16.41 -14.44
CA TRP A 51 2.57 15.12 -14.25
C TRP A 51 4.01 15.14 -14.77
N ALA A 52 4.24 15.64 -15.98
CA ALA A 52 5.58 15.76 -16.57
C ALA A 52 6.51 16.68 -15.77
N GLU A 53 5.95 17.66 -15.06
CA GLU A 53 6.66 18.52 -14.10
C GLU A 53 6.89 17.87 -12.72
N ASN A 54 6.52 16.60 -12.53
CA ASN A 54 6.61 15.84 -11.29
C ASN A 54 5.78 16.44 -10.12
N LYS A 55 4.70 17.18 -10.41
CA LYS A 55 3.80 17.71 -9.36
C LYS A 55 2.95 16.62 -8.71
N TRP A 56 2.73 15.54 -9.43
CA TRP A 56 2.01 14.34 -8.98
C TRP A 56 2.50 13.13 -9.78
N PHE A 57 2.26 11.92 -9.30
CA PHE A 57 2.73 10.69 -9.95
C PHE A 57 1.74 9.54 -9.77
N PHE A 58 1.93 8.45 -10.51
CA PHE A 58 1.24 7.18 -10.25
C PHE A 58 2.06 6.35 -9.27
N GLY A 59 1.46 6.04 -8.14
CA GLY A 59 2.02 5.23 -7.08
C GLY A 59 1.54 3.80 -7.11
N MET A 60 2.34 2.95 -6.47
CA MET A 60 2.04 1.54 -6.20
C MET A 60 2.17 1.29 -4.71
N LEU A 61 1.12 0.78 -4.08
CA LEU A 61 1.13 0.33 -2.70
C LEU A 61 1.52 -1.14 -2.62
N LYS A 62 2.41 -1.48 -1.69
CA LYS A 62 2.83 -2.86 -1.42
C LYS A 62 2.65 -3.16 0.06
N ALA A 63 1.76 -4.09 0.39
CA ALA A 63 1.56 -4.56 1.76
C ALA A 63 2.47 -5.74 2.06
N LYS A 64 3.04 -5.74 3.27
CA LYS A 64 3.78 -6.85 3.86
C LYS A 64 3.20 -7.13 5.24
N VAL A 65 3.16 -8.40 5.62
CA VAL A 65 2.71 -8.82 6.95
C VAL A 65 3.81 -9.63 7.62
N GLU A 66 4.09 -9.28 8.86
CA GLU A 66 5.01 -9.99 9.72
C GLU A 66 4.24 -10.56 10.90
N LEU A 67 4.50 -11.81 11.25
CA LEU A 67 3.98 -12.46 12.45
C LEU A 67 5.05 -12.47 13.53
N LYS A 68 4.72 -11.96 14.71
CA LYS A 68 5.57 -12.06 15.89
C LYS A 68 5.41 -13.44 16.53
N VAL A 69 6.52 -14.16 16.68
CA VAL A 69 6.59 -15.45 17.38
C VAL A 69 7.63 -15.34 18.50
N GLY A 70 7.16 -15.15 19.73
CA GLY A 70 8.04 -14.87 20.87
C GLY A 70 8.80 -13.55 20.69
N SER A 71 10.13 -13.63 20.60
CA SER A 71 11.02 -12.48 20.35
C SER A 71 11.40 -12.29 18.88
N GLN A 72 10.93 -13.15 17.98
CA GLN A 72 11.26 -13.12 16.55
C GLN A 72 10.09 -12.59 15.72
N SER A 73 10.42 -11.96 14.59
CA SER A 73 9.47 -11.56 13.56
C SER A 73 9.65 -12.46 12.34
N VAL A 74 8.56 -13.01 11.82
CA VAL A 74 8.56 -13.87 10.63
C VAL A 74 7.76 -13.18 9.54
N LEU A 75 8.40 -12.89 8.41
CA LEU A 75 7.72 -12.36 7.23
C LEU A 75 6.85 -13.44 6.60
N LEU A 76 5.59 -13.11 6.33
CA LEU A 76 4.68 -13.96 5.58
C LEU A 76 4.74 -13.56 4.11
N ASP A 77 5.62 -14.19 3.32
CA ASP A 77 5.84 -13.80 1.92
C ASP A 77 4.60 -14.02 1.04
N ASP A 78 3.81 -15.07 1.31
CA ASP A 78 2.61 -15.46 0.55
C ASP A 78 1.41 -14.51 0.73
N VAL A 79 1.55 -13.45 1.52
CA VAL A 79 0.50 -12.43 1.71
C VAL A 79 0.84 -11.07 1.13
N ALA A 80 1.97 -10.97 0.42
CA ALA A 80 2.35 -9.75 -0.26
C ALA A 80 1.25 -9.36 -1.26
N ALA A 81 0.60 -8.23 -1.00
CA ALA A 81 -0.44 -7.66 -1.86
C ALA A 81 0.07 -6.36 -2.48
N VAL A 82 -0.26 -6.14 -3.75
CA VAL A 82 0.22 -4.99 -4.53
C VAL A 82 -0.96 -4.34 -5.25
N LEU A 83 -1.04 -3.02 -5.18
CA LEU A 83 -2.02 -2.22 -5.89
C LEU A 83 -1.31 -1.05 -6.61
N GLY A 84 -1.36 -1.06 -7.95
CA GLY A 84 -0.75 -0.04 -8.82
C GLY A 84 -1.76 0.98 -9.35
N GLY A 85 -1.25 1.96 -10.11
CA GLY A 85 -2.05 2.96 -10.82
C GLY A 85 -2.76 3.98 -9.93
N ILE A 86 -2.26 4.22 -8.71
CA ILE A 86 -2.88 5.14 -7.76
C ILE A 86 -2.36 6.55 -8.01
N GLU A 87 -3.23 7.54 -8.23
CA GLU A 87 -2.79 8.93 -8.32
C GLU A 87 -2.28 9.43 -6.97
N VAL A 88 -1.09 10.01 -6.90
CA VAL A 88 -0.50 10.54 -5.65
C VAL A 88 -0.18 12.02 -5.82
N ASN A 89 -0.59 12.85 -4.86
CA ASN A 89 -0.45 14.33 -4.86
C ASN A 89 -1.17 15.06 -6.00
N LYS A 90 -2.02 14.37 -6.78
CA LYS A 90 -2.75 14.99 -7.90
C LYS A 90 -3.76 16.03 -7.44
N THR A 91 -4.40 15.77 -6.30
CA THR A 91 -5.33 16.68 -5.65
C THR A 91 -4.70 17.34 -4.42
N GLY A 92 -5.39 18.30 -3.80
CA GLY A 92 -4.88 19.02 -2.62
C GLY A 92 -4.72 18.19 -1.34
N ASN A 93 -5.00 16.87 -1.37
CA ASN A 93 -4.70 15.93 -0.29
C ASN A 93 -4.59 14.49 -0.83
N ASN A 94 -4.15 13.56 0.02
CA ASN A 94 -4.00 12.12 -0.25
C ASN A 94 -4.92 11.24 0.61
N ALA A 95 -6.10 11.70 1.02
CA ALA A 95 -6.99 10.91 1.89
C ALA A 95 -7.43 9.58 1.24
N HIS A 96 -7.51 9.52 -0.09
CA HIS A 96 -7.76 8.29 -0.82
C HIS A 96 -6.62 7.27 -0.69
N LEU A 97 -5.37 7.73 -0.53
CA LEU A 97 -4.22 6.86 -0.35
C LEU A 97 -4.33 6.08 0.98
N ASP A 98 -4.78 6.74 2.05
CA ASP A 98 -5.06 6.08 3.34
C ASP A 98 -6.16 5.02 3.20
N VAL A 99 -7.22 5.31 2.43
CA VAL A 99 -8.32 4.36 2.18
C VAL A 99 -7.81 3.13 1.42
N GLN A 100 -7.04 3.35 0.36
CA GLN A 100 -6.46 2.27 -0.45
C GLN A 100 -5.46 1.42 0.36
N ALA A 101 -4.59 2.07 1.15
CA ALA A 101 -3.64 1.37 2.01
C ALA A 101 -4.34 0.56 3.10
N ARG A 102 -5.42 1.09 3.69
CA ARG A 102 -6.22 0.36 4.68
C ARG A 102 -6.89 -0.88 4.06
N ALA A 103 -7.47 -0.75 2.87
CA ALA A 103 -8.07 -1.88 2.18
C ALA A 103 -7.03 -2.96 1.86
N LEU A 104 -5.89 -2.57 1.27
CA LEU A 104 -4.80 -3.50 0.95
C LEU A 104 -4.22 -4.19 2.19
N ALA A 105 -4.07 -3.45 3.28
CA ALA A 105 -3.58 -3.99 4.55
C ALA A 105 -4.57 -4.96 5.20
N GLN A 106 -5.88 -4.70 5.07
CA GLN A 106 -6.94 -5.57 5.59
C GLN A 106 -6.94 -6.90 4.82
N ASP A 107 -6.88 -6.87 3.49
CA ASP A 107 -6.81 -8.08 2.65
C ASP A 107 -5.57 -8.91 2.96
N ALA A 108 -4.40 -8.26 3.09
CA ALA A 108 -3.15 -8.94 3.44
C ALA A 108 -3.19 -9.56 4.85
N LEU A 109 -3.81 -8.87 5.82
CA LEU A 109 -3.99 -9.39 7.18
C LEU A 109 -4.92 -10.61 7.20
N GLU A 110 -6.06 -10.54 6.52
CA GLU A 110 -7.00 -11.67 6.44
C GLU A 110 -6.32 -12.91 5.87
N ARG A 111 -5.53 -12.73 4.79
CA ARG A 111 -4.72 -13.82 4.24
C ARG A 111 -3.66 -14.33 5.22
N GLY A 112 -3.01 -13.45 5.98
CA GLY A 112 -2.03 -13.82 7.00
C GLY A 112 -2.63 -14.66 8.12
N ILE A 113 -3.84 -14.31 8.57
CA ILE A 113 -4.59 -15.08 9.57
C ILE A 113 -4.90 -16.47 9.04
N GLU A 114 -5.43 -16.57 7.81
CA GLU A 114 -5.75 -17.86 7.18
C GLU A 114 -4.54 -18.79 7.10
N ILE A 115 -3.38 -18.28 6.67
CA ILE A 115 -2.15 -19.08 6.56
C ILE A 115 -1.73 -19.63 7.93
N VAL A 116 -1.74 -18.78 8.96
CA VAL A 116 -1.35 -19.19 10.32
C VAL A 116 -2.31 -20.25 10.88
N GLU A 117 -3.61 -20.13 10.61
CA GLU A 117 -4.61 -21.12 11.01
C GLU A 117 -4.41 -22.47 10.29
N GLN A 118 -4.10 -22.45 8.99
CA GLN A 118 -3.78 -23.66 8.23
C GLN A 118 -2.52 -24.36 8.76
N ILE A 119 -1.48 -23.60 9.11
CA ILE A 119 -0.26 -24.17 9.71
C ILE A 119 -0.57 -24.82 11.06
N LYS A 120 -1.37 -24.18 11.91
CA LYS A 120 -1.74 -24.70 13.24
C LYS A 120 -2.60 -25.96 13.17
N THR A 121 -3.43 -26.10 12.14
CA THR A 121 -4.31 -27.27 11.96
C THR A 121 -3.62 -28.44 11.28
N ALA A 122 -2.53 -28.19 10.56
CA ALA A 122 -1.69 -29.22 9.94
C ALA A 122 -0.64 -29.83 10.90
N ALA A 123 -0.41 -29.20 12.05
CA ALA A 123 0.52 -29.63 13.10
C ALA A 123 -0.19 -30.50 14.17
#